data_AF-A0A7C3JAE2-F1
#
_entry.id   AF-A0A7C3JAE2-F1
#
_cell.length_a   1.000
_cell.length_b   1.000
_cell.length_c   1.000
_cell.angle_alpha   90.00
_cell.angle_beta   90.00
_cell.angle_gamma   90.00
#
_symmetry.space_group_name_H-M   'P 1'
#
loop_
_entity.id
_entity.type
_entity.pdbx_description
1 polymer ?
#
loop_
_entity_poly.entity_id
_entity_poly.type
_entity_poly.pdbx_seq_one_letter_code
_entity_poly.pdbx_strand_id
1 'polypeptide(L)'
;MPLASGSFDQTIRLWNVSVGQCVGILQGHNGQIASVNFSPDGQTLVSGAWDRTVRLWDFRSGQCLKVLQGHANWVLSVCFSPDGQTLASGGDQTIRLWDVRTGQCLKILKEHTDTIASVCFSPDRQFLASGSNDETIKLWNVDTGECLKTLRLPRPYERLNITGATGLSQAQKMALKTLGAIENIT
;
A
#
# COMPACT_ATOMS: atom_id res chain seq x y z
N MET A 1 14.05 18.96 11.84
CA MET A 1 13.60 17.68 11.24
C MET A 1 13.16 17.97 9.81
N PRO A 2 13.67 17.26 8.80
CA PRO A 2 13.18 17.43 7.44
C PRO A 2 11.77 16.86 7.29
N LEU A 3 10.94 17.47 6.45
CA LEU A 3 9.64 16.96 6.06
C LEU A 3 9.63 16.77 4.54
N ALA A 4 8.94 15.74 4.06
CA ALA A 4 8.71 15.51 2.64
C ALA A 4 7.21 15.42 2.37
N SER A 5 6.77 15.95 1.24
CA SER A 5 5.38 15.86 0.78
C SER A 5 5.34 15.42 -0.67
N GLY A 6 4.52 14.41 -0.98
CA GLY A 6 4.13 14.08 -2.35
C GLY A 6 2.93 14.92 -2.81
N SER A 7 2.85 15.20 -4.10
CA SER A 7 1.77 15.99 -4.69
C SER A 7 1.22 15.37 -5.98
N PHE A 8 0.00 15.76 -6.34
CA PHE A 8 -0.64 15.40 -7.61
C PHE A 8 -0.01 16.10 -8.81
N ASP A 9 0.84 17.11 -8.57
CA ASP A 9 1.69 17.73 -9.59
C ASP A 9 2.92 16.88 -9.99
N GLN A 10 2.99 15.62 -9.54
CA GLN A 10 4.04 14.64 -9.82
C GLN A 10 5.38 14.94 -9.13
N THR A 11 5.42 15.93 -8.24
CA THR A 11 6.64 16.30 -7.51
C THR A 11 6.62 15.85 -6.06
N ILE A 12 7.82 15.69 -5.50
CA ILE A 12 8.03 15.60 -4.07
C ILE A 12 8.72 16.88 -3.63
N ARG A 13 8.23 17.51 -2.55
CA ARG A 13 8.81 18.73 -1.99
C ARG A 13 9.45 18.43 -0.65
N LEU A 14 10.63 18.99 -0.45
CA LEU A 14 11.40 18.89 0.79
C LEU A 14 11.28 20.21 1.55
N TRP A 15 11.03 20.12 2.85
CA TRP A 15 10.74 21.28 3.69
C TRP A 15 11.70 21.36 4.85
N ASN A 16 12.20 22.57 5.10
CA ASN A 16 12.80 22.89 6.38
C ASN A 16 11.71 23.33 7.35
N VAL A 17 11.41 22.46 8.31
CA VAL A 17 10.33 22.67 9.28
C VAL A 17 10.59 23.86 10.21
N SER A 18 11.86 24.20 10.53
CA SER A 18 12.14 25.30 11.46
C SER A 18 11.85 26.68 10.86
N VAL A 19 11.96 26.80 9.54
CA VAL A 19 11.70 28.07 8.81
C VAL A 19 10.41 28.02 7.98
N GLY A 20 9.79 26.86 7.82
CA GLY A 20 8.55 26.70 7.04
C GLY A 20 8.73 26.90 5.53
N GLN A 21 9.92 26.62 4.99
CA GLN A 21 10.24 26.85 3.58
C GLN A 21 10.52 25.56 2.81
N CYS A 22 10.12 25.54 1.54
CA CYS A 22 10.51 24.50 0.59
C CYS A 22 11.99 24.69 0.23
N VAL A 23 12.81 23.66 0.49
CA VAL A 23 14.27 23.67 0.29
C VAL A 23 14.71 22.80 -0.89
N GLY A 24 13.80 22.01 -1.47
CA GLY A 24 14.09 21.18 -2.63
C GLY A 24 12.83 20.61 -3.27
N ILE A 25 12.92 20.35 -4.58
CA ILE A 25 11.85 19.71 -5.36
C ILE A 25 12.48 18.52 -6.10
N LEU A 26 11.94 17.33 -5.89
CA LEU A 26 12.33 16.13 -6.60
C LEU A 26 11.34 15.88 -7.74
N GLN A 27 11.88 15.74 -8.95
CA GLN A 27 11.12 15.51 -10.17
C GLN A 27 11.59 14.20 -10.82
N GLY A 28 10.67 13.52 -11.50
CA GLY A 28 11.00 12.31 -12.28
C GLY A 28 9.89 11.28 -12.36
N HIS A 29 8.90 11.32 -11.47
CA HIS A 29 7.66 10.56 -11.64
C HIS A 29 6.83 11.14 -12.78
N ASN A 30 6.11 10.28 -13.49
CA ASN A 30 5.18 10.64 -14.57
C ASN A 30 3.72 10.42 -14.14
N GLY A 31 3.45 10.55 -12.84
CA GLY A 31 2.17 10.30 -12.23
C GLY A 31 2.10 10.89 -10.82
N GLN A 32 0.90 11.01 -10.29
CA GLN A 32 0.67 11.61 -8.98
C GLN A 32 1.39 10.83 -7.89
N ILE A 33 2.00 11.54 -6.93
CA ILE A 33 2.66 10.90 -5.79
C ILE A 33 1.60 10.55 -4.75
N ALA A 34 1.42 9.27 -4.47
CA ALA A 34 0.44 8.79 -3.51
C ALA A 34 1.03 8.61 -2.10
N SER A 35 2.32 8.29 -2.02
CA SER A 35 3.00 8.03 -0.75
C SER A 35 4.47 8.40 -0.82
N VAL A 36 5.00 8.97 0.28
CA VAL A 36 6.40 9.30 0.47
C VAL A 36 6.82 8.96 1.91
N ASN A 37 8.02 8.40 2.09
CA ASN A 37 8.53 8.07 3.42
C ASN A 37 10.06 8.20 3.49
N PHE A 38 10.59 8.53 4.66
CA PHE A 38 12.03 8.52 4.92
C PHE A 38 12.50 7.12 5.33
N SER A 39 13.72 6.76 4.94
CA SER A 39 14.43 5.64 5.56
C SER A 39 14.69 5.92 7.04
N PRO A 40 14.88 4.89 7.88
CA PRO A 40 15.15 5.07 9.31
C PRO A 40 16.38 5.93 9.63
N ASP A 41 17.38 5.94 8.76
CA ASP A 41 18.57 6.79 8.87
C ASP A 41 18.39 8.22 8.34
N GLY A 42 17.24 8.53 7.74
CA GLY A 42 16.89 9.82 7.16
C GLY A 42 17.68 10.21 5.91
N GLN A 43 18.48 9.31 5.34
CA GLN A 43 19.33 9.63 4.18
C GLN A 43 18.64 9.39 2.85
N THR A 44 17.66 8.47 2.82
CA THR A 44 16.96 8.08 1.61
C THR A 44 15.47 8.39 1.76
N LEU A 45 14.85 8.85 0.68
CA LEU A 45 13.41 8.93 0.54
C LEU A 45 12.92 7.81 -0.38
N VAL A 46 11.74 7.29 -0.10
CA VAL A 46 11.00 6.44 -1.02
C VAL A 46 9.69 7.12 -1.41
N SER A 47 9.29 6.97 -2.66
CA SER A 47 7.97 7.39 -3.15
C SER A 47 7.28 6.30 -3.96
N GLY A 48 5.95 6.21 -3.81
CA GLY A 48 5.07 5.42 -4.66
C GLY A 48 4.12 6.35 -5.42
N ALA A 49 3.90 6.07 -6.70
CA ALA A 49 3.14 6.94 -7.58
C ALA A 49 2.18 6.21 -8.54
N TRP A 50 1.32 6.99 -9.19
CA TRP A 50 0.35 6.52 -10.18
C TRP A 50 1.00 6.13 -11.52
N ASP A 51 2.28 6.44 -11.73
CA ASP A 51 3.05 5.90 -12.86
C ASP A 51 3.44 4.42 -12.66
N ARG A 52 2.97 3.80 -11.56
CA ARG A 52 3.16 2.40 -11.17
C ARG A 52 4.60 2.08 -10.74
N THR A 53 5.40 3.11 -10.48
CA THR A 53 6.77 2.96 -10.03
C THR A 53 6.93 3.30 -8.55
N VAL A 54 7.94 2.67 -7.96
CA VAL A 54 8.50 3.08 -6.68
C VAL A 54 9.87 3.70 -6.94
N ARG A 55 10.20 4.81 -6.32
CA ARG A 55 11.50 5.47 -6.52
C ARG A 55 12.20 5.70 -5.20
N LEU A 56 13.52 5.48 -5.20
CA LEU A 56 14.40 5.84 -4.10
C LEU A 56 15.18 7.09 -4.48
N TRP A 57 15.33 7.99 -3.53
CA TRP A 57 15.98 9.29 -3.72
C TRP A 57 16.99 9.52 -2.63
N ASP A 58 18.16 10.03 -2.99
CA ASP A 58 19.09 10.56 -2.01
C ASP A 58 18.56 11.90 -1.49
N PHE A 59 18.32 11.99 -0.19
CA PHE A 59 17.70 13.17 0.41
C PHE A 59 18.58 14.42 0.28
N ARG A 60 19.91 14.28 0.35
CA ARG A 60 20.83 15.43 0.36
C ARG A 60 21.00 16.05 -1.01
N SER A 61 21.18 15.22 -2.04
CA SER A 61 21.43 15.65 -3.42
C SER A 61 20.15 15.77 -4.23
N GLY A 62 19.05 15.16 -3.79
CA GLY A 62 17.80 15.07 -4.54
C GLY A 62 17.85 14.12 -5.75
N GLN A 63 18.93 13.36 -5.92
CA GLN A 63 19.10 12.46 -7.04
C GLN A 63 18.19 11.23 -6.91
N CYS A 64 17.59 10.81 -8.02
CA CYS A 64 16.89 9.53 -8.09
C CYS A 64 17.93 8.40 -8.14
N LEU A 65 18.00 7.61 -7.08
CA LEU A 65 18.94 6.50 -6.94
C LEU A 65 18.45 5.27 -7.70
N LYS A 66 17.14 4.98 -7.63
CA LYS A 66 16.54 3.79 -8.22
C LYS A 66 15.11 4.04 -8.67
N VAL A 67 14.71 3.35 -9.73
CA VAL A 67 13.33 3.24 -10.20
C VAL A 67 12.96 1.75 -10.18
N LEU A 68 12.08 1.37 -9.26
CA LEU A 68 11.61 0.00 -9.10
C LEU A 68 10.30 -0.16 -9.87
N GLN A 69 10.31 -1.09 -10.81
CA GLN A 69 9.17 -1.41 -11.67
C GLN A 69 8.63 -2.81 -11.35
N GLY A 70 7.33 -3.01 -11.56
CA GLY A 70 6.72 -4.33 -11.44
C GLY A 70 5.24 -4.32 -11.04
N HIS A 71 4.76 -3.24 -10.40
CA HIS A 71 3.32 -3.11 -10.14
C HIS A 71 2.55 -2.92 -11.44
N ALA A 72 1.38 -3.58 -11.53
CA ALA A 72 0.51 -3.52 -12.69
C ALA A 72 -0.40 -2.27 -12.67
N ASN A 73 -0.62 -1.71 -11.47
CA ASN A 73 -1.44 -0.54 -11.23
C ASN A 73 -0.72 0.46 -10.30
N TRP A 74 -1.38 1.57 -9.95
CA TRP A 74 -0.85 2.64 -9.10
C TRP A 74 -0.23 2.08 -7.81
N VAL A 75 0.89 2.67 -7.39
CA VAL A 75 1.46 2.36 -6.07
C VAL A 75 0.93 3.38 -5.09
N LEU A 76 0.11 2.93 -4.14
CA LEU A 76 -0.61 3.79 -3.21
C LEU A 76 0.10 3.93 -1.86
N SER A 77 0.94 2.96 -1.50
CA SER A 77 1.62 2.95 -0.21
C SER A 77 3.03 2.38 -0.32
N VAL A 78 3.98 3.03 0.35
CA VAL A 78 5.36 2.57 0.50
C VAL A 78 5.82 2.74 1.94
N CYS A 79 6.61 1.80 2.45
CA CYS A 79 7.25 1.94 3.75
C CYS A 79 8.57 1.18 3.82
N PHE A 80 9.53 1.75 4.56
CA PHE A 80 10.75 1.03 4.92
C PHE A 80 10.47 0.10 6.10
N SER A 81 11.16 -1.04 6.09
CA SER A 81 11.35 -1.84 7.29
C SER A 81 12.16 -1.07 8.34
N PRO A 82 12.03 -1.39 9.64
CA PRO A 82 12.70 -0.65 10.71
C PRO A 82 14.23 -0.61 10.60
N ASP A 83 14.85 -1.62 9.97
CA ASP A 83 16.29 -1.67 9.75
C ASP A 83 16.73 -1.00 8.43
N GLY A 84 15.79 -0.52 7.63
CA GLY A 84 16.03 0.17 6.37
C GLY A 84 16.50 -0.73 5.22
N GLN A 85 16.60 -2.04 5.40
CA GLN A 85 17.16 -2.95 4.38
C GLN A 85 16.11 -3.41 3.38
N THR A 86 14.87 -3.53 3.82
CA THR A 86 13.73 -3.94 3.01
C THR A 86 12.74 -2.79 2.85
N LEU A 87 12.15 -2.68 1.67
CA LEU A 87 11.04 -1.79 1.38
C LEU A 87 9.80 -2.62 1.06
N ALA A 88 8.63 -2.20 1.54
CA ALA A 88 7.34 -2.72 1.08
C ALA A 88 6.63 -1.68 0.22
N SER A 89 5.96 -2.14 -0.82
CA SER A 89 5.04 -1.32 -1.61
C SER A 89 3.74 -2.07 -1.91
N GLY A 90 2.63 -1.35 -1.85
CA GLY A 90 1.29 -1.87 -2.16
C GLY A 90 0.50 -0.88 -3.02
N GLY A 91 -0.38 -1.38 -3.86
CA GLY A 91 -1.25 -0.54 -4.68
C GLY A 91 -2.13 -1.29 -5.67
N ASP A 92 -1.57 -2.25 -6.41
CA ASP A 92 -2.41 -3.26 -7.07
C ASP A 92 -2.89 -4.31 -6.04
N GLN A 93 -3.28 -5.49 -6.49
CA GLN A 93 -3.67 -6.61 -5.61
C GLN A 93 -2.47 -7.31 -4.96
N THR A 94 -1.25 -6.75 -5.13
CA THR A 94 0.00 -7.35 -4.64
C THR A 94 0.78 -6.41 -3.74
N ILE A 95 1.46 -7.01 -2.77
CA ILE A 95 2.51 -6.34 -2.00
C ILE A 95 3.84 -6.81 -2.56
N ARG A 96 4.78 -5.90 -2.78
CA ARG A 96 6.14 -6.24 -3.20
C ARG A 96 7.12 -5.86 -2.11
N LEU A 97 8.01 -6.81 -1.80
CA LEU A 97 9.17 -6.56 -0.93
C LEU A 97 10.40 -6.38 -1.80
N TRP A 98 11.17 -5.34 -1.51
CA TRP A 98 12.36 -4.95 -2.28
C TRP A 98 13.57 -4.88 -1.38
N ASP A 99 14.71 -5.32 -1.89
CA ASP A 99 16.00 -5.04 -1.29
C ASP A 99 16.40 -3.60 -1.63
N VAL A 100 16.59 -2.75 -0.61
CA VAL A 100 16.84 -1.31 -0.79
C VAL A 100 18.17 -1.05 -1.51
N ARG A 101 19.19 -1.87 -1.24
CA ARG A 101 20.55 -1.69 -1.77
C ARG A 101 20.63 -2.04 -3.25
N THR A 102 20.04 -3.15 -3.65
CA THR A 102 20.08 -3.69 -5.01
C THR A 102 18.93 -3.15 -5.86
N GLY A 103 17.76 -2.91 -5.27
CA GLY A 103 16.50 -2.60 -5.97
C GLY A 103 15.78 -3.83 -6.50
N GLN A 104 16.24 -5.04 -6.14
CA GLN A 104 15.61 -6.28 -6.60
C GLN A 104 14.31 -6.54 -5.83
N CYS A 105 13.31 -7.07 -6.53
CA CYS A 105 12.09 -7.56 -5.89
C CYS A 105 12.39 -8.92 -5.25
N LEU A 106 12.34 -8.97 -3.92
CA LEU A 106 12.60 -10.16 -3.12
C LEU A 106 11.38 -11.10 -3.10
N LYS A 107 10.18 -10.53 -2.93
CA LYS A 107 8.93 -11.27 -2.81
C LYS A 107 7.75 -10.51 -3.40
N ILE A 108 6.75 -11.26 -3.86
CA ILE A 108 5.46 -10.74 -4.30
C ILE A 108 4.38 -11.48 -3.50
N LEU A 109 3.70 -10.77 -2.61
CA LEU A 109 2.66 -11.33 -1.75
C LEU A 109 1.30 -11.15 -2.44
N LYS A 110 0.61 -12.27 -2.70
CA LYS A 110 -0.62 -12.31 -3.53
C LYS A 110 -1.72 -13.07 -2.80
N GLU A 111 -2.62 -12.33 -2.18
CA GLU A 111 -3.83 -12.86 -1.51
C GLU A 111 -4.98 -11.86 -1.49
N HIS A 112 -4.68 -10.56 -1.57
CA HIS A 112 -5.71 -9.53 -1.68
C HIS A 112 -6.43 -9.65 -3.03
N THR A 113 -7.74 -9.43 -3.02
CA THR A 113 -8.58 -9.50 -4.23
C THR A 113 -8.91 -8.13 -4.80
N ASP A 114 -8.47 -7.07 -4.13
CA ASP A 114 -8.62 -5.69 -4.57
C ASP A 114 -7.39 -4.85 -4.19
N THR A 115 -7.34 -3.61 -4.67
CA THR A 115 -6.31 -2.60 -4.45
C THR A 115 -5.89 -2.51 -2.99
N ILE A 116 -4.58 -2.60 -2.76
CA ILE A 116 -3.98 -2.38 -1.45
C ILE A 116 -3.78 -0.88 -1.22
N ALA A 117 -4.46 -0.34 -0.21
CA ALA A 117 -4.42 1.07 0.12
C ALA A 117 -3.26 1.44 1.05
N SER A 118 -2.81 0.50 1.90
CA SER A 118 -1.78 0.77 2.92
C SER A 118 -0.95 -0.46 3.25
N VAL A 119 0.34 -0.26 3.51
CA VAL A 119 1.28 -1.26 4.04
C VAL A 119 2.10 -0.70 5.19
N CYS A 120 2.37 -1.50 6.22
CA CYS A 120 3.17 -1.08 7.39
C CYS A 120 3.94 -2.25 7.99
N PHE A 121 5.22 -2.09 8.26
CA PHE A 121 6.01 -3.07 9.00
C PHE A 121 5.75 -2.99 10.50
N SER A 122 5.79 -4.14 11.17
CA SER A 122 5.91 -4.16 12.63
C SER A 122 7.28 -3.62 13.06
N PRO A 123 7.40 -2.99 14.24
CA PRO A 123 8.67 -2.47 14.74
C PRO A 123 9.79 -3.51 14.91
N ASP A 124 9.42 -4.78 15.11
CA ASP A 124 10.33 -5.91 15.23
C ASP A 124 10.68 -6.58 13.90
N ARG A 125 10.19 -6.05 12.77
CA ARG A 125 10.36 -6.56 11.40
C ARG A 125 9.76 -7.96 11.14
N GLN A 126 9.11 -8.60 12.11
CA GLN A 126 8.57 -9.95 11.91
C GLN A 126 7.37 -9.97 10.99
N PHE A 127 6.57 -8.89 11.02
CA PHE A 127 5.30 -8.81 10.33
C PHE A 127 5.20 -7.61 9.40
N LEU A 128 4.44 -7.79 8.34
CA LEU A 128 3.87 -6.70 7.56
C LEU A 128 2.36 -6.73 7.71
N ALA A 129 1.73 -5.58 7.90
CA ALA A 129 0.29 -5.41 7.80
C ALA A 129 -0.06 -4.75 6.47
N SER A 130 -1.15 -5.18 5.84
CA SER A 130 -1.72 -4.53 4.67
C SER A 130 -3.21 -4.34 4.81
N GLY A 131 -3.72 -3.17 4.38
CA GLY A 131 -5.15 -2.89 4.27
C GLY A 131 -5.54 -2.74 2.81
N SER A 132 -6.64 -3.38 2.41
CA SER A 132 -7.13 -3.40 1.03
C SER A 132 -8.60 -3.00 0.94
N ASN A 133 -8.98 -2.55 -0.25
CA ASN A 133 -10.37 -2.32 -0.64
C ASN A 133 -11.20 -3.61 -0.68
N ASP A 134 -10.58 -4.78 -0.55
CA ASP A 134 -11.28 -6.07 -0.41
C ASP A 134 -11.90 -6.30 0.98
N GLU A 135 -12.00 -5.24 1.78
CA GLU A 135 -12.55 -5.23 3.14
C GLU A 135 -11.72 -6.04 4.15
N THR A 136 -10.46 -6.36 3.82
CA THR A 136 -9.57 -7.11 4.71
C THR A 136 -8.30 -6.36 5.09
N ILE A 137 -7.81 -6.68 6.29
CA ILE A 137 -6.44 -6.43 6.70
C ILE A 137 -5.72 -7.77 6.77
N LYS A 138 -4.56 -7.91 6.12
CA LYS A 138 -3.76 -9.13 6.18
C LYS A 138 -2.46 -8.88 6.95
N LEU A 139 -2.06 -9.86 7.77
CA LEU A 139 -0.76 -9.92 8.43
C LEU A 139 0.10 -10.97 7.75
N TRP A 140 1.32 -10.59 7.41
CA TRP A 140 2.26 -11.39 6.64
C TRP A 140 3.52 -11.64 7.44
N ASN A 141 4.09 -12.83 7.34
CA ASN A 141 5.46 -13.07 7.78
C ASN A 141 6.42 -12.47 6.75
N VAL A 142 7.34 -11.60 7.16
CA VAL A 142 8.25 -10.91 6.24
C VAL A 142 9.26 -11.88 5.60
N ASP A 143 9.75 -12.86 6.36
CA ASP A 143 10.79 -13.79 5.91
C ASP A 143 10.24 -14.89 5.00
N THR A 144 9.08 -15.44 5.31
CA THR A 144 8.44 -16.48 4.48
C THR A 144 7.63 -15.86 3.35
N GLY A 145 6.97 -14.73 3.59
CA GLY A 145 6.00 -14.12 2.68
C GLY A 145 4.59 -14.72 2.81
N GLU A 146 4.36 -15.58 3.79
CA GLU A 146 3.06 -16.21 4.00
C GLU A 146 2.08 -15.27 4.69
N CYS A 147 0.81 -15.35 4.30
CA CYS A 147 -0.28 -14.69 5.01
C CYS A 147 -0.60 -15.47 6.28
N LEU A 148 -0.31 -14.88 7.44
CA LEU A 148 -0.53 -15.49 8.75
C LEU A 148 -1.96 -15.30 9.24
N LYS A 149 -2.57 -14.16 8.93
CA LYS A 149 -3.91 -13.81 9.41
C LYS A 149 -4.61 -12.90 8.43
N THR A 150 -5.88 -13.19 8.17
CA THR A 150 -6.80 -12.26 7.50
C THR A 150 -7.82 -11.77 8.53
N LEU A 151 -7.85 -10.46 8.73
CA LEU A 151 -8.80 -9.76 9.58
C LEU A 151 -9.85 -9.13 8.67
N ARG A 152 -11.12 -9.39 8.95
CA ARG A 152 -12.25 -8.73 8.31
C ARG A 152 -13.35 -8.59 9.33
N LEU A 153 -14.18 -7.57 9.17
CA LEU A 153 -15.40 -7.49 9.96
C LEU A 153 -16.34 -8.61 9.54
N PRO A 154 -17.05 -9.25 10.50
CA PRO A 154 -18.14 -10.15 10.15
C PRO A 154 -19.16 -9.37 9.33
N ARG A 155 -19.57 -9.91 8.18
CA ARG A 155 -20.63 -9.23 7.43
C ARG A 155 -21.95 -9.43 8.19
N PRO A 156 -22.79 -8.39 8.37
CA PRO A 156 -23.98 -8.48 9.22
C PRO A 156 -24.95 -9.59 8.84
N TYR A 157 -24.97 -9.96 7.56
CA TYR A 157 -25.84 -10.99 7.01
C TYR A 157 -25.05 -12.17 6.48
N GLU A 158 -23.81 -12.37 6.93
CA GLU A 158 -23.00 -13.50 6.50
C GLU A 158 -23.74 -14.82 6.71
N ARG A 159 -23.96 -15.56 5.61
CA ARG A 159 -24.74 -16.82 5.56
C ARG A 159 -26.23 -16.69 5.88
N LEU A 160 -26.77 -15.48 6.02
CA LEU A 160 -28.22 -15.27 6.11
C LEU A 160 -28.86 -15.72 4.80
N ASN A 161 -29.64 -16.79 4.84
CA ASN A 161 -30.36 -17.25 3.66
C ASN A 161 -31.62 -16.41 3.43
N ILE A 162 -31.66 -15.70 2.31
CA ILE A 162 -32.80 -14.85 1.91
C ILE A 162 -33.70 -15.53 0.85
N THR A 163 -33.50 -16.83 0.59
CA THR A 163 -34.38 -17.61 -0.31
C THR A 163 -35.83 -17.51 0.18
N GLY A 164 -36.75 -17.14 -0.72
CA GLY A 164 -38.18 -17.02 -0.42
C GLY A 164 -38.59 -15.71 0.26
N ALA A 165 -37.66 -14.79 0.54
CA ALA A 165 -37.99 -13.48 1.11
C ALA A 165 -38.88 -12.66 0.15
N THR A 166 -40.07 -12.26 0.61
CA THR A 166 -41.03 -11.43 -0.14
C THR A 166 -40.92 -9.95 0.23
N GLY A 167 -41.27 -9.05 -0.68
CA GLY A 167 -41.28 -7.60 -0.43
C GLY A 167 -39.93 -6.89 -0.59
N LEU A 168 -38.87 -7.63 -0.94
CA LEU A 168 -37.56 -7.04 -1.26
C LEU A 168 -37.45 -6.67 -2.74
N SER A 169 -37.00 -5.46 -3.03
CA SER A 169 -36.59 -5.04 -4.36
C SER A 169 -35.29 -5.73 -4.78
N GLN A 170 -34.99 -5.72 -6.09
CA GLN A 170 -33.73 -6.27 -6.60
C GLN A 170 -32.50 -5.57 -5.99
N ALA A 171 -32.56 -4.25 -5.83
CA ALA A 171 -31.50 -3.47 -5.19
C ALA A 171 -31.29 -3.88 -3.72
N GLN A 172 -32.37 -4.15 -2.98
CA GLN A 172 -32.28 -4.65 -1.60
C GLN A 172 -31.67 -6.04 -1.54
N LYS A 173 -32.05 -6.95 -2.45
CA LYS A 173 -31.43 -8.29 -2.54
C LYS A 173 -29.94 -8.20 -2.86
N MET A 174 -29.54 -7.32 -3.78
CA MET A 174 -28.13 -7.08 -4.09
C MET A 174 -27.38 -6.54 -2.88
N ALA A 175 -27.94 -5.53 -2.20
CA ALA A 175 -27.33 -4.97 -0.99
C ALA A 175 -27.14 -6.03 0.10
N LEU A 176 -28.15 -6.88 0.35
CA LEU A 176 -28.06 -7.99 1.31
C LEU A 176 -26.97 -8.99 0.92
N LYS A 177 -26.86 -9.35 -0.37
CA LYS A 177 -25.80 -10.23 -0.87
C LYS A 177 -24.41 -9.61 -0.70
N THR A 178 -24.25 -8.31 -0.97
CA THR A 178 -22.99 -7.57 -0.68
C THR A 178 -22.64 -7.66 0.81
N LEU A 179 -23.64 -7.54 1.68
CA LEU A 179 -23.52 -7.70 3.12
C LEU A 179 -23.47 -9.17 3.61
N GLY A 180 -23.22 -10.13 2.70
CA GLY A 180 -22.92 -11.52 3.03
C GLY A 180 -24.10 -12.49 3.02
N ALA A 181 -25.32 -12.03 2.69
CA ALA A 181 -26.47 -12.91 2.56
C ALA A 181 -26.31 -13.87 1.38
N ILE A 182 -26.89 -15.06 1.52
CA ILE A 182 -26.90 -16.11 0.49
C ILE A 182 -28.32 -16.32 -0.01
N GLU A 183 -28.45 -16.73 -1.27
CA GLU A 183 -29.72 -17.17 -1.84
C GLU A 183 -29.43 -18.53 -2.45
N ASN A 184 -29.85 -19.59 -1.77
CA ASN A 184 -29.66 -20.95 -2.27
C ASN A 184 -30.65 -21.18 -3.40
N ILE A 185 -30.13 -21.41 -4.61
CA ILE A 185 -30.92 -21.91 -5.73
C ILE A 185 -31.00 -23.42 -5.52
N THR A 186 -32.19 -23.93 -5.24
CA THR A 186 -32.50 -25.36 -5.26
C THR A 186 -32.41 -25.90 -6.68
#